data_AF-A0A644VLI2-F1
#
_entry.id   AF-A0A644VLI2-F1
#
_cell.length_a   1.000
_cell.length_b   1.000
_cell.length_c   1.000
_cell.angle_alpha   90.00
_cell.angle_beta   90.00
_cell.angle_gamma   90.00
#
_symmetry.space_group_name_H-M   'P 1'
#
loop_
_entity.id
_entity.type
_entity.pdbx_description
1 polymer ?
#
loop_
_entity_poly.entity_id
_entity_poly.type
_entity_poly.pdbx_seq_one_letter_code
_entity_poly.pdbx_strand_id
1 'polypeptide(L)'
;MGRRRYTPIGKFPAYDNLYGALKQKSPILNVTEYSLSEDSLKIGNAEGIKTLLVEREGSKNGEYFDPTFGGTWREAKLTSVNRQLEAIEEEFKKVKQTARNLGSRIPENMPPELFTRKLELEAKLDILLEECDTLRKLQNEFRGREEKERNDRVLKYGPVGWGQGEPLRMLDGQNISANGEGELFIDDTRSPYNGMKVVDYRERIMMPFLTEQRKRKSPWLSPMTVKRENLPPWPEDLPRPAASVADSSLVEKDAIS
;
A
#
# COMPACT_ATOMS: atom_id res chain seq x y z
N MET A 1 5.34 -17.54 3.34
CA MET A 1 6.62 -18.24 3.57
C MET A 1 7.71 -17.18 3.72
N GLY A 2 8.55 -17.27 4.76
CA GLY A 2 9.58 -16.25 5.04
C GLY A 2 10.71 -16.26 4.00
N ARG A 3 11.43 -15.14 3.85
CA ARG A 3 12.54 -14.95 2.89
C ARG A 3 13.83 -15.65 3.31
N ARG A 4 13.73 -16.84 3.90
CA ARG A 4 14.88 -17.54 4.45
C ARG A 4 15.77 -18.07 3.34
N ARG A 5 17.03 -17.64 3.33
CA ARG A 5 18.04 -18.05 2.34
C ARG A 5 18.50 -19.49 2.49
N TYR A 6 18.76 -19.93 3.73
CA TYR A 6 19.31 -21.26 3.97
C TYR A 6 18.24 -22.26 4.44
N THR A 7 18.10 -23.33 3.66
CA THR A 7 17.27 -24.51 3.96
C THR A 7 18.08 -25.79 3.67
N PRO A 8 17.97 -26.86 4.49
CA PRO A 8 17.15 -26.99 5.71
C PRO A 8 17.74 -26.29 6.95
N ILE A 9 16.90 -26.14 7.98
CA ILE A 9 17.27 -25.61 9.31
C ILE A 9 18.37 -26.48 9.94
N GLY A 10 19.36 -25.87 10.57
CA GLY A 10 20.44 -26.53 11.30
C GLY A 10 21.77 -26.60 10.54
N LYS A 11 21.78 -26.30 9.24
CA LYS A 11 23.01 -26.28 8.43
C LYS A 11 23.93 -25.11 8.79
N PHE A 12 23.35 -23.96 9.16
CA PHE A 12 24.10 -22.75 9.50
C PHE A 12 23.56 -22.15 10.81
N PRO A 13 24.02 -22.67 11.97
CA PRO A 13 23.48 -22.28 13.28
C PRO A 13 23.55 -20.77 13.55
N ALA A 14 24.63 -20.11 13.13
CA ALA A 14 24.80 -18.66 13.30
C ALA A 14 23.69 -17.85 12.58
N TYR A 15 23.40 -18.20 11.33
CA TYR A 15 22.29 -17.61 10.58
C TYR A 15 20.95 -17.93 11.24
N ASP A 16 20.71 -19.21 11.56
CA ASP A 16 19.42 -19.70 12.04
C ASP A 16 19.03 -19.08 13.39
N ASN A 17 19.98 -19.02 14.32
CA ASN A 17 19.79 -18.42 15.65
C ASN A 17 19.47 -16.93 15.54
N LEU A 18 20.25 -16.20 14.73
CA LEU A 18 20.05 -14.77 14.58
C LEU A 18 18.75 -14.44 13.83
N TYR A 19 18.47 -15.14 12.74
CA TYR A 19 17.21 -14.98 11.98
C TYR A 19 16.00 -15.22 12.88
N GLY A 20 16.00 -16.31 13.67
CA GLY A 20 14.93 -16.61 14.62
C GLY A 20 14.78 -15.53 15.70
N ALA A 21 15.88 -15.10 16.30
CA ALA A 21 15.87 -14.07 17.34
C ALA A 21 15.38 -12.70 16.81
N LEU A 22 15.85 -12.28 15.63
CA LEU A 22 15.43 -11.04 14.99
C LEU A 22 13.97 -11.08 14.59
N LYS A 23 13.50 -12.22 14.06
CA LYS A 23 12.09 -12.40 13.70
C LYS A 23 11.17 -12.26 14.92
N GLN A 24 11.53 -12.87 16.04
CA GLN A 24 10.75 -12.79 17.28
C GLN A 24 10.72 -11.38 17.86
N LYS A 25 11.84 -10.65 17.77
CA LYS A 25 11.98 -9.28 18.29
C LYS A 25 11.42 -8.20 17.36
N SER A 26 11.17 -8.51 16.10
CA SER A 26 10.69 -7.53 15.12
C SER A 26 9.27 -7.08 15.46
N PRO A 27 9.05 -5.78 15.76
CA PRO A 27 7.71 -5.25 16.02
C PRO A 27 6.84 -5.21 14.76
N ILE A 28 7.43 -5.40 13.57
CA ILE A 28 6.75 -5.41 12.28
C ILE A 28 6.29 -6.83 11.93
N LEU A 29 7.15 -7.83 12.13
CA LEU A 29 6.83 -9.22 11.80
C LEU A 29 6.04 -9.93 12.91
N ASN A 30 6.19 -9.48 14.16
CA ASN A 30 5.52 -10.05 15.31
C ASN A 30 4.75 -8.96 16.05
N VAL A 31 3.61 -8.58 15.48
CA VAL A 31 2.72 -7.58 16.07
C VAL A 31 1.99 -8.21 17.26
N THR A 32 2.61 -8.20 18.43
CA THR A 32 1.92 -8.50 19.69
C THR A 32 1.23 -7.24 20.21
N GLU A 33 -0.01 -7.37 20.69
CA GLU A 33 -0.87 -6.26 21.16
C GLU A 33 -0.26 -5.37 22.27
N TYR A 34 0.84 -5.80 22.88
CA TYR A 34 1.52 -5.12 24.00
C TYR A 34 2.88 -4.50 23.66
N SER A 35 3.30 -4.51 22.38
CA SER A 35 4.55 -3.86 21.95
C SER A 35 4.35 -2.35 21.78
N LEU A 36 4.76 -1.55 22.78
CA LEU A 36 4.79 -0.09 22.73
C LEU A 36 6.05 0.46 22.02
N SER A 37 6.55 -0.22 20.99
CA SER A 37 7.68 0.32 20.23
C SER A 37 7.20 1.43 19.29
N GLU A 38 8.09 2.41 19.02
CA GLU A 38 7.82 3.49 18.06
C GLU A 38 7.40 2.94 16.68
N ASP A 39 8.07 1.86 16.24
CA ASP A 39 7.73 1.15 15.01
C ASP A 39 6.30 0.56 15.05
N SER A 40 5.84 0.02 16.18
CA SER A 40 4.48 -0.51 16.33
C SER A 40 3.41 0.60 16.25
N LEU A 41 3.70 1.78 16.79
CA LEU A 41 2.80 2.94 16.68
C LEU A 41 2.71 3.44 15.23
N LYS A 42 3.83 3.45 14.50
CA LYS A 42 3.88 3.86 13.08
C LYS A 42 3.09 2.92 12.17
N ILE A 43 2.99 1.62 12.50
CA ILE A 43 2.20 0.66 11.71
C ILE A 43 0.70 0.96 11.71
N GLY A 44 0.18 1.67 12.71
CA GLY A 44 -1.25 2.01 12.80
C GLY A 44 -1.76 3.02 11.75
N ASN A 45 -0.88 3.66 10.99
CA ASN A 45 -1.20 4.71 10.03
C ASN A 45 -0.44 4.50 8.71
N ALA A 46 -1.10 4.76 7.56
CA ALA A 46 -0.49 4.77 6.24
C ALA A 46 0.77 5.64 6.12
N GLU A 47 0.79 6.84 6.74
CA GLU A 47 1.98 7.71 6.76
C GLU A 47 3.12 7.10 7.58
N GLY A 48 2.81 6.48 8.71
CA GLY A 48 3.82 5.82 9.54
C GLY A 48 4.44 4.60 8.84
N ILE A 49 3.64 3.81 8.14
CA ILE A 49 4.12 2.71 7.27
C ILE A 49 5.04 3.25 6.17
N LYS A 50 4.68 4.38 5.54
CA LYS A 50 5.51 5.01 4.51
C LYS A 50 6.86 5.46 5.09
N THR A 51 6.86 6.06 6.27
CA THR A 51 8.10 6.46 6.97
C THR A 51 8.96 5.25 7.27
N LEU A 52 8.39 4.17 7.81
CA LEU A 52 9.13 2.93 8.08
C LEU A 52 9.74 2.33 6.82
N LEU A 53 9.01 2.31 5.70
CA LEU A 53 9.54 1.83 4.42
C LEU A 53 10.74 2.67 3.96
N VAL A 54 10.65 4.00 4.10
CA VAL A 54 11.74 4.92 3.73
C VAL A 54 12.96 4.75 4.65
N GLU A 55 12.77 4.56 5.96
CA GLU A 55 13.87 4.26 6.89
C GLU A 55 14.59 2.94 6.56
N ARG A 56 13.84 1.94 6.07
CA ARG A 56 14.37 0.61 5.78
C ARG A 56 15.03 0.53 4.40
N GLU A 57 14.36 1.01 3.35
CA GLU A 57 14.81 0.94 1.96
C GLU A 57 15.66 2.13 1.53
N GLY A 58 15.40 3.31 2.09
CA GLY A 58 16.02 4.55 1.67
C GLY A 58 15.47 5.11 0.37
N SER A 59 16.05 6.22 -0.07
CA SER A 59 15.83 6.82 -1.38
C SER A 59 16.74 6.19 -2.45
N LYS A 60 16.77 6.73 -3.67
CA LYS A 60 17.66 6.27 -4.76
C LYS A 60 19.15 6.26 -4.39
N ASN A 61 19.55 7.08 -3.40
CA ASN A 61 20.93 7.16 -2.94
C ASN A 61 21.19 6.28 -1.69
N GLY A 62 20.21 5.47 -1.28
CA GLY A 62 20.32 4.62 -0.10
C GLY A 62 20.23 5.36 1.23
N GLU A 63 19.85 6.64 1.22
CA GLU A 63 19.68 7.50 2.40
C GLU A 63 18.22 7.92 2.58
N TYR A 64 17.85 8.27 3.80
CA TYR A 64 16.58 8.88 4.13
C TYR A 64 16.76 10.13 4.99
N PHE A 65 15.83 11.06 4.89
CA PHE A 65 15.81 12.24 5.74
C PHE A 65 15.08 11.92 7.04
N ASP A 66 15.80 12.06 8.16
CA ASP A 66 15.25 11.94 9.50
C ASP A 66 14.97 13.36 10.03
N PRO A 67 13.69 13.78 10.11
CA PRO A 67 13.34 15.12 10.58
C PRO A 67 13.59 15.32 12.08
N THR A 68 13.93 14.26 12.82
CA THR A 68 14.17 14.33 14.27
C THR A 68 15.45 15.13 14.56
N PHE A 69 15.40 16.00 15.58
CA PHE A 69 16.55 16.80 16.05
C PHE A 69 17.32 17.57 14.96
N GLY A 70 16.61 18.41 14.19
CA GLY A 70 17.24 19.36 13.28
C GLY A 70 17.45 18.88 11.85
N GLY A 71 16.94 17.70 11.49
CA GLY A 71 16.90 17.23 10.11
C GLY A 71 18.24 16.71 9.63
N THR A 72 18.46 15.40 9.70
CA THR A 72 19.71 14.78 9.24
C THR A 72 19.44 13.72 8.20
N TRP A 73 20.30 13.66 7.18
CA TRP A 73 20.31 12.53 6.24
C TRP A 73 21.01 11.35 6.91
N ARG A 74 20.33 10.20 6.89
CA ARG A 74 20.80 8.94 7.48
C ARG A 74 20.83 7.85 6.43
N GLU A 75 21.82 6.96 6.54
CA GLU A 75 21.90 5.77 5.68
C GLU A 75 20.75 4.81 6.05
N ALA A 76 20.05 4.31 5.03
CA ALA A 76 18.96 3.36 5.23
C ALA A 76 19.48 1.99 5.69
N LYS A 77 18.64 1.26 6.43
CA LYS A 77 19.07 -0.02 7.03
C LYS A 77 19.52 -1.05 6.00
N LEU A 78 18.80 -1.20 4.88
CA LEU A 78 19.19 -2.12 3.81
C LEU A 78 20.53 -1.74 3.17
N THR A 79 20.72 -0.45 2.86
CA THR A 79 21.98 0.07 2.31
C THR A 79 23.15 -0.25 3.23
N SER A 80 23.00 0.05 4.53
CA SER A 80 24.05 -0.18 5.52
C SER A 80 24.43 -1.66 5.63
N VAL A 81 23.45 -2.57 5.63
CA VAL A 81 23.72 -4.02 5.68
C VAL A 81 24.39 -4.52 4.40
N ASN A 82 23.97 -4.05 3.23
CA ASN A 82 24.60 -4.41 1.96
C ASN A 82 26.05 -3.92 1.90
N ARG A 83 26.31 -2.69 2.34
CA ARG A 83 27.67 -2.14 2.43
C ARG A 83 28.57 -2.95 3.38
N GLN A 84 28.02 -3.43 4.50
CA GLN A 84 28.75 -4.31 5.42
C GLN A 84 29.05 -5.68 4.79
N LEU A 85 28.13 -6.24 3.99
CA LEU A 85 28.36 -7.47 3.24
C LEU A 85 29.47 -7.29 2.20
N GLU A 86 29.45 -6.20 1.44
CA GLU A 86 30.50 -5.85 0.48
C GLU A 86 31.86 -5.70 1.18
N ALA A 87 31.91 -5.05 2.35
CA ALA A 87 33.13 -4.91 3.13
C ALA A 87 33.72 -6.27 3.56
N ILE A 88 32.89 -7.27 3.90
CA ILE A 88 33.37 -8.63 4.20
C ILE A 88 34.00 -9.28 2.95
N GLU A 89 33.41 -9.08 1.79
CA GLU A 89 33.98 -9.60 0.54
C GLU A 89 35.32 -8.94 0.20
N GLU A 90 35.45 -7.63 0.45
CA GLU A 90 36.71 -6.91 0.31
C GLU A 90 37.76 -7.36 1.32
N GLU A 91 37.39 -7.58 2.58
CA GLU A 91 38.27 -8.13 3.60
C GLU A 91 38.79 -9.51 3.17
N PHE A 92 37.93 -10.37 2.63
CA PHE A 92 38.36 -11.67 2.14
C PHE A 92 39.27 -11.57 0.91
N LYS A 93 39.01 -10.63 0.00
CA LYS A 93 39.93 -10.33 -1.12
C LYS A 93 41.30 -9.88 -0.61
N LYS A 94 41.35 -9.03 0.44
CA LYS A 94 42.60 -8.61 1.08
C LYS A 94 43.34 -9.80 1.70
N VAL A 95 42.64 -10.70 2.40
CA VAL A 95 43.24 -11.92 2.96
C VAL A 95 43.87 -12.79 1.86
N LYS A 96 43.17 -13.00 0.74
CA LYS A 96 43.72 -13.74 -0.41
C LYS A 96 44.94 -13.05 -1.01
N GLN A 97 44.90 -11.73 -1.16
CA GLN A 97 46.01 -10.97 -1.69
C GLN A 97 47.23 -11.01 -0.76
N THR A 98 47.04 -10.90 0.55
CA THR A 98 48.12 -11.03 1.54
C THR A 98 48.75 -12.42 1.49
N ALA A 99 47.95 -13.49 1.42
CA ALA A 99 48.47 -14.85 1.29
C ALA A 99 49.32 -15.01 0.01
N ARG A 100 48.85 -14.44 -1.11
CA ARG A 100 49.59 -14.42 -2.38
C ARG A 100 50.92 -13.65 -2.26
N ASN A 101 50.90 -12.48 -1.63
CA ASN A 101 52.09 -11.65 -1.45
C ASN A 101 53.14 -12.31 -0.53
N LEU A 102 52.68 -13.11 0.44
CA LEU A 102 53.54 -13.86 1.36
C LEU A 102 54.03 -15.20 0.78
N GLY A 103 53.69 -15.53 -0.47
CA GLY A 103 54.02 -16.83 -1.06
C GLY A 103 53.35 -18.03 -0.37
N SER A 104 52.32 -17.77 0.42
CA SER A 104 51.56 -18.78 1.17
C SER A 104 50.43 -19.35 0.32
N ARG A 105 49.89 -20.51 0.72
CA ARG A 105 48.70 -21.09 0.07
C ARG A 105 47.51 -20.12 0.23
N ILE A 106 46.90 -19.75 -0.90
CA ILE A 106 45.72 -18.88 -0.90
C ILE A 106 44.54 -19.64 -0.30
N PRO A 107 43.85 -19.10 0.71
CA PRO A 107 42.68 -19.75 1.28
C PRO A 107 41.55 -19.81 0.25
N GLU A 108 41.06 -21.02 -0.01
CA GLU A 108 39.92 -21.27 -0.90
C GLU A 108 38.61 -20.80 -0.25
N ASN A 109 38.46 -21.10 1.05
CA ASN A 109 37.30 -20.75 1.85
C ASN A 109 37.52 -19.50 2.69
N MET A 110 36.42 -18.79 2.98
CA MET A 110 36.43 -17.65 3.88
C MET A 110 36.83 -18.08 5.29
N PRO A 111 37.68 -17.32 6.00
CA PRO A 111 38.00 -17.57 7.39
C PRO A 111 36.72 -17.74 8.23
N PRO A 112 36.69 -18.65 9.22
CA PRO A 112 35.48 -18.95 9.99
C PRO A 112 34.81 -17.73 10.62
N GLU A 113 35.60 -16.77 11.10
CA GLU A 113 35.11 -15.53 11.70
C GLU A 113 34.38 -14.64 10.68
N LEU A 114 34.99 -14.40 9.52
CA LEU A 114 34.39 -13.62 8.43
C LEU A 114 33.15 -14.33 7.87
N PHE A 115 33.19 -15.66 7.77
CA PHE A 115 32.06 -16.44 7.29
C PHE A 115 30.87 -16.38 8.26
N THR A 116 31.12 -16.47 9.57
CA THR A 116 30.08 -16.33 10.60
C THR A 116 29.46 -14.94 10.54
N ARG A 117 30.29 -13.89 10.46
CA ARG A 117 29.80 -12.51 10.32
C ARG A 117 28.99 -12.30 9.05
N LYS A 118 29.39 -12.92 7.93
CA LYS A 118 28.61 -12.91 6.69
C LYS A 118 27.23 -13.52 6.91
N LEU A 119 27.16 -14.70 7.52
CA LEU A 119 25.89 -15.39 7.80
C LEU A 119 24.96 -14.54 8.68
N GLU A 120 25.51 -13.86 9.69
CA GLU A 120 24.73 -12.95 10.54
C GLU A 120 24.18 -11.74 9.78
N LEU A 121 24.98 -11.13 8.90
CA LEU A 121 24.52 -10.03 8.05
C LEU A 121 23.48 -10.47 7.03
N GLU A 122 23.63 -11.66 6.44
CA GLU A 122 22.62 -12.23 5.55
C GLU A 122 21.29 -12.49 6.29
N ALA A 123 21.34 -12.96 7.54
CA ALA A 123 20.14 -13.09 8.37
C ALA A 123 19.46 -11.74 8.63
N LYS A 124 20.24 -10.70 8.94
CA LYS A 124 19.71 -9.33 9.11
C LYS A 124 19.06 -8.82 7.82
N LEU A 125 19.72 -9.03 6.68
CA LEU A 125 19.21 -8.61 5.38
C LEU A 125 17.88 -9.28 5.06
N ASP A 126 17.80 -10.60 5.24
CA ASP A 126 16.58 -11.36 4.92
C ASP A 126 15.40 -10.94 5.82
N ILE A 127 15.64 -10.64 7.10
CA ILE A 127 14.62 -10.10 8.01
C ILE A 127 14.16 -8.71 7.56
N LEU A 128 15.09 -7.80 7.25
CA LEU A 128 14.73 -6.46 6.78
C LEU A 128 13.90 -6.51 5.50
N LEU A 129 14.23 -7.42 4.57
CA LEU A 129 13.43 -7.62 3.36
C LEU A 129 12.04 -8.17 3.66
N GLU A 130 11.92 -9.09 4.62
CA GLU A 130 10.62 -9.61 5.07
C GLU A 130 9.78 -8.53 5.78
N GLU A 131 10.41 -7.64 6.55
CA GLU A 131 9.78 -6.46 7.14
C GLU A 131 9.23 -5.53 6.05
N CYS A 132 10.04 -5.20 5.03
CA CYS A 132 9.62 -4.37 3.90
C CYS A 132 8.44 -4.99 3.14
N ASP A 133 8.48 -6.29 2.86
CA ASP A 133 7.37 -6.99 2.20
C ASP A 133 6.08 -6.90 3.02
N THR A 134 6.19 -7.03 4.34
CA THR A 134 5.05 -6.94 5.26
C THR A 134 4.48 -5.52 5.29
N LEU A 135 5.34 -4.50 5.40
CA LEU A 135 4.95 -3.09 5.35
C LEU A 135 4.28 -2.74 4.01
N ARG A 136 4.79 -3.24 2.87
CA ARG A 136 4.17 -3.05 1.55
C ARG A 136 2.78 -3.68 1.46
N LYS A 137 2.58 -4.86 2.06
CA LYS A 137 1.25 -5.48 2.15
C LYS A 137 0.28 -4.63 2.97
N LEU A 138 0.71 -4.20 4.15
CA LEU A 138 -0.10 -3.33 5.00
C LEU A 138 -0.44 -2.01 4.30
N GLN A 139 0.52 -1.39 3.60
CA GLN A 139 0.27 -0.20 2.79
C GLN A 139 -0.82 -0.42 1.74
N ASN A 140 -0.79 -1.56 1.04
CA ASN A 140 -1.82 -1.91 0.07
C ASN A 140 -3.19 -2.18 0.73
N GLU A 141 -3.21 -2.77 1.92
CA GLU A 141 -4.45 -2.95 2.69
C GLU A 141 -5.05 -1.62 3.12
N PHE A 142 -4.23 -0.67 3.60
CA PHE A 142 -4.69 0.68 3.93
C PHE A 142 -5.24 1.39 2.69
N ARG A 143 -4.53 1.33 1.56
CA ARG A 143 -5.02 1.89 0.30
C ARG A 143 -6.35 1.26 -0.12
N GLY A 144 -6.47 -0.06 -0.02
CA GLY A 144 -7.71 -0.78 -0.33
C GLY A 144 -8.86 -0.40 0.60
N ARG A 145 -8.61 -0.20 1.91
CA ARG A 145 -9.62 0.30 2.85
C ARG A 145 -10.06 1.72 2.51
N GLU A 146 -9.12 2.61 2.23
CA GLU A 146 -9.44 3.99 1.83
C GLU A 146 -10.22 4.05 0.52
N GLU A 147 -9.84 3.24 -0.47
CA GLU A 147 -10.56 3.12 -1.74
C GLU A 147 -11.97 2.58 -1.52
N LYS A 148 -12.12 1.56 -0.67
CA LYS A 148 -13.43 1.01 -0.31
C LYS A 148 -14.30 2.04 0.41
N GLU A 149 -13.78 2.72 1.42
CA GLU A 149 -14.51 3.80 2.11
C GLU A 149 -14.90 4.94 1.17
N ARG A 150 -14.01 5.29 0.24
CA ARG A 150 -14.28 6.29 -0.80
C ARG A 150 -15.39 5.81 -1.75
N ASN A 151 -15.38 4.55 -2.15
CA ASN A 151 -16.42 3.95 -3.00
C ASN A 151 -17.78 3.87 -2.27
N ASP A 152 -17.77 3.49 -0.99
CA ASP A 152 -18.96 3.35 -0.15
C ASP A 152 -19.65 4.70 0.15
N ARG A 153 -18.94 5.83 -0.01
CA ARG A 153 -19.51 7.17 0.13
C ARG A 153 -20.35 7.61 -1.08
N VAL A 154 -20.02 7.12 -2.27
CA VAL A 154 -20.72 7.50 -3.51
C VAL A 154 -22.15 6.94 -3.47
N LEU A 155 -23.15 7.83 -3.49
CA LEU A 155 -24.57 7.47 -3.47
C LEU A 155 -24.97 6.60 -2.26
N LYS A 156 -24.32 6.78 -1.10
CA LYS A 156 -24.59 6.01 0.14
C LYS A 156 -26.08 5.97 0.53
N TYR A 157 -26.81 7.05 0.29
CA TYR A 157 -28.25 7.17 0.58
C TYR A 157 -29.09 7.26 -0.71
N GLY A 158 -28.51 6.94 -1.86
CA GLY A 158 -29.09 7.20 -3.18
C GLY A 158 -28.98 8.68 -3.61
N PRO A 159 -29.59 9.04 -4.76
CA PRO A 159 -29.54 10.38 -5.32
C PRO A 159 -30.47 11.34 -4.55
N VAL A 160 -29.95 11.94 -3.48
CA VAL A 160 -30.72 12.79 -2.55
C VAL A 160 -30.54 14.29 -2.80
N GLY A 161 -29.56 14.69 -3.62
CA GLY A 161 -29.28 16.07 -3.97
C GLY A 161 -28.38 16.82 -2.98
N TRP A 162 -27.64 16.12 -2.13
CA TRP A 162 -26.73 16.76 -1.17
C TRP A 162 -25.47 17.27 -1.89
N GLY A 163 -25.34 18.59 -2.00
CA GLY A 163 -24.22 19.24 -2.68
C GLY A 163 -23.19 19.84 -1.73
N GLN A 164 -21.92 19.90 -2.15
CA GLN A 164 -20.85 20.59 -1.44
C GLN A 164 -19.97 21.44 -2.38
N GLY A 165 -19.66 22.67 -1.94
CA GLY A 165 -18.73 23.60 -2.61
C GLY A 165 -19.42 24.66 -3.47
N GLU A 166 -18.71 25.78 -3.69
CA GLU A 166 -19.06 26.83 -4.64
C GLU A 166 -17.81 27.20 -5.48
N PRO A 167 -17.80 26.98 -6.81
CA PRO A 167 -18.82 26.26 -7.59
C PRO A 167 -19.00 24.81 -7.10
N LEU A 168 -20.14 24.18 -7.41
CA LEU A 168 -20.48 22.83 -6.92
C LEU A 168 -19.41 21.81 -7.32
N ARG A 169 -18.74 21.20 -6.34
CA ARG A 169 -17.63 20.24 -6.56
C ARG A 169 -18.02 18.79 -6.29
N MET A 170 -19.09 18.59 -5.52
CA MET A 170 -19.55 17.26 -5.16
C MET A 170 -21.07 17.24 -5.02
N LEU A 171 -21.70 16.15 -5.46
CA LEU A 171 -23.13 15.89 -5.33
C LEU A 171 -23.38 14.42 -4.98
N ASP A 172 -24.03 14.17 -3.85
CA ASP A 172 -24.32 12.82 -3.33
C ASP A 172 -23.06 11.94 -3.18
N GLY A 173 -21.93 12.56 -2.84
CA GLY A 173 -20.64 11.89 -2.73
C GLY A 173 -19.92 11.65 -4.06
N GLN A 174 -20.47 12.11 -5.18
CA GLN A 174 -19.87 12.03 -6.52
C GLN A 174 -19.12 13.32 -6.83
N ASN A 175 -17.94 13.20 -7.43
CA ASN A 175 -17.18 14.36 -7.89
C ASN A 175 -17.84 15.04 -9.10
N ILE A 176 -17.72 16.36 -9.16
CA ILE A 176 -18.23 17.21 -10.24
C ILE A 176 -17.09 18.04 -10.81
N SER A 177 -17.01 18.07 -12.13
CA SER A 177 -16.11 18.92 -12.90
C SER A 177 -16.90 19.90 -13.77
N ALA A 178 -16.29 21.02 -14.11
CA ALA A 178 -16.84 21.99 -15.06
C ALA A 178 -16.14 21.83 -16.41
N ASN A 179 -16.89 21.92 -17.52
CA ASN A 179 -16.29 21.98 -18.85
C ASN A 179 -15.76 23.40 -19.14
N GLY A 180 -15.07 23.58 -20.27
CA GLY A 180 -14.54 24.89 -20.69
C GLY A 180 -15.60 25.97 -20.91
N GLU A 181 -16.87 25.60 -20.98
CA GLU A 181 -18.04 26.49 -21.13
C GLU A 181 -18.75 26.77 -19.80
N GLY A 182 -18.27 26.20 -18.68
CA GLY A 182 -18.83 26.39 -17.33
C GLY A 182 -19.99 25.46 -16.97
N GLU A 183 -20.36 24.50 -17.82
CA GLU A 183 -21.36 23.48 -17.51
C GLU A 183 -20.78 22.40 -16.59
N LEU A 184 -21.55 22.04 -15.56
CA LEU A 184 -21.16 21.04 -14.58
C LEU A 184 -21.59 19.64 -14.99
N PHE A 185 -20.68 18.68 -14.90
CA PHE A 185 -20.92 17.26 -15.15
C PHE A 185 -20.32 16.40 -14.03
N ILE A 186 -20.91 15.23 -13.83
CA ILE A 186 -20.39 14.23 -12.89
C ILE A 186 -19.11 13.65 -13.50
N ASP A 187 -18.00 13.78 -12.78
CA ASP A 187 -16.68 13.31 -13.19
C ASP A 187 -16.15 12.37 -12.12
N ASP A 188 -16.80 11.22 -12.02
CA ASP A 188 -16.51 10.21 -11.02
C ASP A 188 -16.68 8.83 -11.62
N THR A 189 -15.56 8.17 -11.90
CA THR A 189 -15.52 6.82 -12.47
C THR A 189 -16.22 5.77 -11.60
N ARG A 190 -16.45 6.06 -10.31
CA ARG A 190 -17.13 5.18 -9.37
C ARG A 190 -18.66 5.34 -9.42
N SER A 191 -19.14 6.39 -10.07
CA SER A 191 -20.55 6.69 -10.22
C SER A 191 -21.13 6.00 -11.46
N PRO A 192 -22.34 5.40 -11.37
CA PRO A 192 -23.07 4.96 -12.56
C PRO A 192 -23.52 6.12 -13.47
N TYR A 193 -23.40 7.36 -13.00
CA TYR A 193 -23.78 8.58 -13.73
C TYR A 193 -22.56 9.38 -14.21
N ASN A 194 -21.39 8.76 -14.28
CA ASN A 194 -20.17 9.39 -14.80
C ASN A 194 -20.41 9.98 -16.21
N GLY A 195 -20.03 11.24 -16.40
CA GLY A 195 -20.22 12.03 -17.61
C GLY A 195 -21.63 12.62 -17.82
N MET A 196 -22.57 12.41 -16.88
CA MET A 196 -23.89 13.05 -16.94
C MET A 196 -23.81 14.52 -16.52
N LYS A 197 -24.54 15.42 -17.20
CA LYS A 197 -24.68 16.80 -16.73
C LYS A 197 -25.41 16.84 -15.39
N VAL A 198 -24.99 17.74 -14.51
CA VAL A 198 -25.58 17.88 -13.17
C VAL A 198 -27.07 18.23 -13.24
N VAL A 199 -27.48 19.00 -14.25
CA VAL A 199 -28.89 19.36 -14.48
C VAL A 199 -29.72 18.11 -14.81
N ASP A 200 -29.26 17.32 -15.78
CA ASP A 200 -29.93 16.07 -16.19
C ASP A 200 -30.02 15.08 -15.02
N TYR A 201 -28.95 14.95 -14.23
CA TYR A 201 -28.94 14.12 -13.03
C TYR A 201 -30.00 14.58 -12.01
N ARG A 202 -30.14 15.90 -11.78
CA ARG A 202 -31.16 16.41 -10.84
C ARG A 202 -32.57 16.12 -11.34
N GLU A 203 -32.85 16.39 -12.60
CA GLU A 203 -34.20 16.29 -13.15
C GLU A 203 -34.65 14.84 -13.36
N ARG A 204 -33.75 13.98 -13.84
CA ARG A 204 -34.12 12.65 -14.35
C ARG A 204 -33.74 11.50 -13.43
N ILE A 205 -32.82 11.71 -12.49
CA ILE A 205 -32.39 10.70 -11.53
C ILE A 205 -32.87 11.05 -10.12
N MET A 206 -32.45 12.22 -9.62
CA MET A 206 -32.72 12.65 -8.25
C MET A 206 -34.20 12.91 -7.98
N MET A 207 -34.88 13.73 -8.80
CA MET A 207 -36.28 14.09 -8.56
C MET A 207 -37.24 12.89 -8.62
N PRO A 208 -37.13 11.96 -9.60
CA PRO A 208 -37.94 10.75 -9.61
C PRO A 208 -37.68 9.86 -8.40
N PHE A 209 -36.40 9.66 -8.04
CA PHE A 209 -36.02 8.88 -6.87
C PHE A 209 -36.58 9.45 -5.56
N LEU A 210 -36.47 10.76 -5.36
CA LEU A 210 -37.03 11.45 -4.19
C LEU A 210 -38.56 11.33 -4.15
N THR A 211 -39.22 11.43 -5.30
CA THR A 211 -40.69 11.28 -5.40
C THR A 211 -41.13 9.86 -5.03
N GLU A 212 -40.41 8.85 -5.51
CA GLU A 212 -40.68 7.45 -5.19
C GLU A 212 -40.38 7.13 -3.71
N GLN A 213 -39.27 7.65 -3.17
CA GLN A 213 -38.94 7.53 -1.75
C GLN A 213 -40.00 8.18 -0.85
N ARG A 214 -40.54 9.35 -1.21
CA ARG A 214 -41.64 9.99 -0.47
C ARG A 214 -42.91 9.15 -0.48
N LYS A 215 -43.22 8.46 -1.59
CA LYS A 215 -44.36 7.52 -1.66
C LYS A 215 -44.15 6.28 -0.79
N ARG A 216 -42.91 5.84 -0.61
CA ARG A 216 -42.53 4.66 0.19
C ARG A 216 -42.38 4.93 1.69
N LYS A 217 -42.09 6.17 2.09
CA LYS A 217 -41.90 6.52 3.51
C LYS A 217 -43.22 6.60 4.28
N SER A 218 -43.48 5.58 5.10
CA SER A 218 -44.31 5.71 6.30
C SER A 218 -43.54 6.57 7.34
N PRO A 219 -44.20 7.36 8.22
CA PRO A 219 -43.54 8.37 9.08
C PRO A 219 -42.48 7.86 10.08
N TRP A 220 -42.28 6.54 10.18
CA TRP A 220 -41.54 5.88 11.25
C TRP A 220 -40.25 5.17 10.80
N LEU A 221 -39.75 5.41 9.58
CA LEU A 221 -38.56 4.70 9.06
C LEU A 221 -37.33 5.61 8.93
N SER A 222 -36.24 5.18 9.57
CA SER A 222 -34.88 5.73 9.48
C SER A 222 -34.39 5.85 8.02
N PRO A 223 -33.41 6.72 7.70
CA PRO A 223 -32.84 6.80 6.36
C PRO A 223 -32.28 5.45 5.93
N MET A 224 -32.97 4.78 4.98
CA MET A 224 -32.52 3.52 4.39
C MET A 224 -31.24 3.76 3.59
N THR A 225 -30.20 2.96 3.87
CA THR A 225 -29.09 2.78 2.94
C THR A 225 -29.64 2.13 1.66
N VAL A 226 -29.40 2.74 0.50
CA VAL A 226 -29.92 2.22 -0.77
C VAL A 226 -28.86 1.33 -1.41
N LYS A 227 -29.23 0.09 -1.75
CA LYS A 227 -28.35 -0.82 -2.49
C LYS A 227 -28.13 -0.29 -3.91
N ARG A 228 -26.92 -0.44 -4.46
CA ARG A 228 -26.56 -0.01 -5.82
C ARG A 228 -27.53 -0.54 -6.89
N GLU A 229 -27.99 -1.77 -6.75
CA GLU A 229 -28.96 -2.43 -7.65
C GLU A 229 -30.31 -1.69 -7.75
N ASN A 230 -30.64 -0.87 -6.75
CA ASN A 230 -31.90 -0.13 -6.67
C ASN A 230 -31.76 1.34 -7.07
N LEU A 231 -30.62 1.74 -7.66
CA LEU A 231 -30.42 3.09 -8.17
C LEU A 231 -31.19 3.27 -9.50
N PRO A 232 -31.72 4.47 -9.78
CA PRO A 232 -32.36 4.72 -11.08
C PRO A 232 -31.38 4.45 -12.23
N PRO A 233 -31.81 3.76 -13.30
CA PRO A 233 -30.93 3.50 -14.44
C PRO A 233 -30.62 4.80 -15.21
N TRP A 234 -29.58 4.75 -16.05
CA TRP A 234 -29.27 5.84 -16.98
C TRP A 234 -30.41 6.05 -17.98
N PRO A 235 -30.89 7.28 -18.24
CA PRO A 235 -32.00 7.53 -19.17
C PRO A 235 -31.65 7.13 -20.60
N GLU A 236 -32.51 6.34 -21.26
CA GLU A 236 -32.25 5.75 -22.58
C GLU A 236 -32.03 6.78 -23.71
N ASP A 237 -32.57 7.99 -23.53
CA ASP A 237 -32.52 9.07 -24.51
C ASP A 237 -31.32 10.01 -24.34
N LEU A 238 -30.51 9.82 -23.29
CA LEU A 238 -29.29 10.60 -23.09
C LEU A 238 -28.07 9.85 -23.66
N PRO A 239 -27.19 10.55 -24.42
CA PRO A 239 -25.98 9.93 -24.93
C PRO A 239 -25.13 9.44 -23.77
N ARG A 240 -24.84 8.13 -23.76
CA ARG A 240 -23.84 7.60 -22.85
C ARG A 240 -22.47 8.10 -23.33
N PRO A 241 -21.64 8.69 -22.45
CA PRO A 241 -20.27 8.93 -22.81
C PRO A 241 -19.62 7.60 -23.22
N ALA A 242 -18.78 7.64 -24.26
CA ALA A 242 -18.02 6.47 -24.67
C ALA A 242 -17.32 5.90 -23.44
N ALA A 243 -17.55 4.62 -23.15
CA ALA A 243 -16.99 3.96 -21.97
C ALA A 243 -15.49 4.24 -21.92
N SER A 244 -15.05 5.05 -20.95
CA SER A 244 -13.63 5.12 -20.63
C SER A 244 -13.27 3.72 -20.13
N VAL A 245 -12.58 2.97 -20.97
CA VAL A 245 -12.09 1.61 -20.77
C VAL A 245 -11.62 1.39 -19.32
N ALA A 246 -12.49 0.85 -18.47
CA ALA A 246 -12.13 0.46 -17.11
C ALA A 246 -13.06 -0.62 -16.54
N ASP A 247 -13.76 -1.38 -17.38
CA ASP A 247 -14.60 -2.49 -16.92
C ASP A 247 -14.52 -3.66 -17.91
N SER A 248 -13.38 -4.36 -17.89
CA SER A 248 -13.22 -5.70 -18.48
C SER A 248 -11.97 -6.42 -17.92
N SER A 249 -11.80 -6.48 -16.60
CA SER A 249 -10.77 -7.35 -15.98
C SER A 249 -11.21 -8.08 -14.71
N LEU A 250 -12.51 -8.25 -14.51
CA LEU A 250 -13.07 -9.23 -13.59
C LEU A 250 -14.07 -10.08 -14.36
N VAL A 251 -13.93 -11.41 -14.25
CA VAL A 251 -14.61 -12.47 -15.02
C VAL A 251 -13.96 -12.64 -16.41
N GLU A 252 -12.99 -13.53 -16.64
CA GLU A 252 -13.06 -15.00 -16.50
C GLU A 252 -11.67 -15.57 -16.10
N LYS A 253 -11.62 -16.26 -14.95
CA LYS A 253 -10.67 -17.34 -14.71
C LYS A 253 -11.50 -18.55 -14.28
N ASP A 254 -12.20 -19.12 -15.24
CA ASP A 254 -12.66 -20.50 -15.19
C ASP A 254 -12.73 -21.03 -16.62
N ALA A 255 -12.31 -22.30 -16.76
CA ALA A 255 -12.22 -23.09 -17.99
C ALA A 255 -11.04 -22.77 -18.93
N ILE A 256 -9.97 -23.57 -18.83
CA ILE A 256 -9.61 -24.58 -19.84
C ILE A 256 -8.75 -25.64 -19.13
N SER A 257 -9.11 -26.91 -19.36
CA SER A 257 -8.41 -28.14 -19.00
C SER A 257 -6.96 -28.21 -19.50
#